data_AF-A0A2J7ZFM0-F1
#
_entry.id   AF-A0A2J7ZFM0-F1
#
_cell.length_a   1.000
_cell.length_b   1.000
_cell.length_c   1.000
_cell.angle_alpha   90.00
_cell.angle_beta   90.00
_cell.angle_gamma   90.00
#
_symmetry.space_group_name_H-M   'P 1'
#
loop_
_entity.id
_entity.type
_entity.pdbx_description
1 polymer ?
#
loop_
_entity_poly.entity_id
_entity_poly.type
_entity_poly.pdbx_seq_one_letter_code
_entity_poly.pdbx_strand_id
1 'polypeptide(L)' 'MRAVPFFLPLTRDDRVDCPRVPTYPFTAVGQINLRDATGNYVCSGTLVGPDVVLTAAHCVFNRGAQ' A
#
# COMPACT_ATOMS: atom_id res chain seq x y z
N MET A 1 -21.72 -27.52 -3.24
CA MET A 1 -21.56 -26.16 -2.70
C MET A 1 -21.17 -26.26 -1.23
N ARG A 2 -19.94 -25.87 -0.86
CA ARG A 2 -19.58 -25.66 0.56
C ARG A 2 -19.58 -24.15 0.78
N ALA A 3 -20.60 -23.66 1.47
CA ALA A 3 -20.60 -22.30 1.98
C ALA A 3 -19.56 -22.22 3.09
N VAL A 4 -18.51 -21.42 2.87
CA VAL A 4 -17.52 -21.13 3.91
C VAL A 4 -18.10 -19.98 4.74
N PRO A 5 -18.40 -20.17 6.04
CA PRO A 5 -18.96 -19.11 6.87
C PRO A 5 -17.91 -18.01 7.08
N PHE A 6 -18.37 -16.75 7.07
CA PHE A 6 -17.63 -15.51 7.31
C PHE A 6 -16.98 -15.41 8.73
N PHE A 7 -16.92 -16.53 9.46
CA PHE A 7 -16.48 -16.68 10.85
C PHE A 7 -15.26 -17.58 11.01
N LEU A 8 -14.58 -17.93 9.92
CA LEU A 8 -13.16 -18.23 10.00
C LEU A 8 -12.47 -16.88 9.92
N PRO A 9 -12.00 -16.28 11.04
CA PRO A 9 -11.34 -15.00 10.95
C PRO A 9 -10.17 -15.21 10.00
N LEU A 10 -10.20 -14.48 8.87
CA LEU A 10 -8.98 -14.16 8.14
C LEU A 10 -8.00 -13.75 9.24
N THR A 11 -6.98 -14.59 9.41
CA THR A 11 -5.98 -14.62 10.49
C THR A 11 -5.81 -13.33 11.29
N ARG A 12 -5.56 -13.46 12.60
CA ARG A 12 -5.30 -12.38 13.57
C ARG A 12 -4.65 -11.13 12.93
N ASP A 13 -5.30 -9.98 13.08
CA ASP A 13 -4.78 -8.70 12.61
C ASP A 13 -3.65 -8.22 13.53
N ASP A 14 -2.41 -8.49 13.12
CA ASP A 14 -1.20 -8.19 13.88
C ASP A 14 -0.49 -6.91 13.38
N ARG A 15 -1.25 -5.98 12.77
CA ARG A 15 -0.71 -4.67 12.36
C ARG A 15 -0.26 -3.86 13.57
N VAL A 16 0.86 -3.18 13.42
CA VAL A 16 1.40 -2.23 14.38
C VAL A 16 1.67 -0.90 13.69
N ASP A 17 1.63 0.20 14.46
CA ASP A 17 1.95 1.52 13.93
C ASP A 17 3.39 1.60 13.43
N CYS A 18 3.62 2.42 12.40
CA CYS A 18 4.96 2.72 11.94
C CYS A 18 5.78 3.38 13.06
N PRO A 19 7.02 2.94 13.33
CA PRO A 19 7.85 3.52 14.37
C PRO A 19 8.00 5.04 14.20
N ARG A 20 7.84 5.78 15.31
CA ARG A 20 8.02 7.25 15.31
C ARG A 20 9.43 7.68 14.93
N VAL A 21 10.42 6.83 15.19
CA VAL A 21 11.82 7.04 14.80
C VAL A 21 12.05 6.26 13.51
N PRO A 22 12.23 6.95 12.37
CA PRO A 22 12.40 6.27 11.10
C PRO A 22 13.78 5.62 11.08
N THR A 23 13.79 4.30 11.08
CA THR A 23 14.98 3.46 10.94
C THR A 23 14.80 2.56 9.73
N TYR A 24 15.90 2.12 9.11
CA TYR A 24 15.80 1.12 8.05
C TYR A 24 15.09 -0.14 8.60
N PRO A 25 14.10 -0.72 7.89
CA PRO A 25 13.68 -0.41 6.51
C PRO A 25 12.56 0.65 6.37
N PHE A 26 11.97 1.14 7.46
CA PHE A 26 10.84 2.07 7.45
C PHE A 26 11.16 3.43 6.83
N THR A 27 12.42 3.87 6.84
CA THR A 27 12.87 5.07 6.11
C THR A 27 12.72 4.97 4.59
N ALA A 28 12.68 3.75 4.04
CA ALA A 28 12.53 3.53 2.61
C ALA A 28 11.05 3.46 2.18
N VAL A 29 10.12 3.23 3.12
CA VAL A 29 8.69 3.08 2.83
C VAL A 29 7.99 4.43 2.94
N GLY A 30 7.18 4.79 1.94
CA GLY A 30 6.49 6.08 1.88
C GLY A 30 5.06 6.00 1.34
N GLN A 31 4.28 7.02 1.67
CA GLN A 31 2.96 7.25 1.10
C GLN A 31 3.09 8.03 -0.21
N ILE A 32 2.42 7.55 -1.26
CA ILE A 32 2.34 8.21 -2.56
C ILE A 32 0.94 8.81 -2.69
N ASN A 33 0.87 10.14 -2.77
CA ASN A 33 -0.37 10.86 -2.99
C ASN A 33 -0.53 11.15 -4.47
N LEU A 34 -1.59 10.62 -5.08
CA LEU A 34 -1.85 10.77 -6.50
C LEU A 34 -3.17 11.51 -6.72
N ARG A 35 -3.21 12.30 -7.78
CA ARG A 35 -4.37 13.09 -8.17
C ARG A 35 -4.59 12.98 -9.67
N ASP A 36 -5.82 12.78 -10.08
CA ASP A 36 -6.23 12.81 -11.48
C ASP A 36 -7.64 13.40 -11.66
N ALA A 37 -8.21 13.25 -12.86
CA ALA A 37 -9.54 13.77 -13.19
C ALA A 37 -10.68 13.10 -12.40
N THR A 38 -10.45 11.91 -11.83
CA THR A 38 -11.44 11.12 -11.08
C THR A 38 -11.36 11.36 -9.58
N GLY A 39 -10.23 11.86 -9.08
CA GLY A 39 -10.08 12.27 -7.69
C GLY A 39 -8.66 12.15 -7.14
N ASN A 40 -8.58 12.05 -5.82
CA ASN A 40 -7.33 11.82 -5.09
C ASN A 40 -7.32 10.39 -4.57
N TYR A 41 -6.19 9.70 -4.69
CA TYR A 41 -6.01 8.37 -4.14
C TYR A 41 -4.62 8.21 -3.55
N VAL A 42 -4.51 7.23 -2.66
CA VAL A 42 -3.31 7.01 -1.85
C VAL A 42 -2.79 5.61 -2.13
N CYS A 43 -1.50 5.54 -2.43
CA CYS A 43 -0.76 4.30 -2.59
C CYS A 43 0.45 4.28 -1.63
N SER A 44 1.12 3.14 -1.58
CA SER A 44 2.42 3.00 -0.92
C SER A 44 3.52 2.73 -1.94
N GLY A 45 4.76 3.02 -1.57
CA GLY A 45 5.94 2.65 -2.35
C GLY A 45 7.17 2.52 -1.49
N THR A 46 8.26 2.03 -2.10
CA THR A 46 9.56 1.88 -1.44
C THR A 46 10.69 2.44 -2.31
N LEU A 47 11.62 3.16 -1.69
CA LEU A 47 12.81 3.69 -2.34
C LEU A 47 13.80 2.56 -2.64
N VAL A 48 14.13 2.34 -3.91
CA VAL A 48 15.09 1.32 -4.38
C VAL A 48 16.36 1.90 -4.99
N GLY A 49 16.42 3.22 -5.13
CA GLY A 49 17.56 4.01 -5.56
C GLY A 49 17.37 5.48 -5.16
N PRO A 50 18.37 6.35 -5.32
CA PRO A 50 18.30 7.75 -4.88
C PRO A 50 17.06 8.52 -5.38
N ASP A 51 16.55 8.14 -6.55
CA ASP A 51 15.44 8.78 -7.27
C ASP A 51 14.43 7.76 -7.84
N VAL A 52 14.48 6.50 -7.38
CA VAL A 52 13.65 5.41 -7.92
C VAL A 52 12.76 4.81 -6.83
N VAL A 53 11.44 4.86 -7.05
CA VAL A 53 10.41 4.27 -6.16
C VAL A 53 9.72 3.11 -6.84
N LEU A 54 9.70 1.94 -6.18
CA LEU A 54 8.91 0.78 -6.58
C LEU A 54 7.49 0.88 -5.99
N THR A 55 6.47 0.67 -6.82
CA THR A 55 5.06 0.69 -6.43
C THR A 55 4.23 -0.24 -7.32
N ALA A 56 2.94 -0.41 -7.00
CA ALA A 56 2.04 -1.22 -7.81
C ALA A 56 1.73 -0.53 -9.15
N ALA A 57 1.63 -1.33 -10.22
CA ALA A 57 1.36 -0.81 -11.56
C ALA A 57 0.06 -0.01 -11.63
N HIS A 58 -0.99 -0.43 -10.92
CA HIS A 58 -2.28 0.27 -10.91
C HIS A 58 -2.23 1.66 -10.27
N CYS A 59 -1.22 1.95 -9.44
CA CYS A 59 -1.06 3.28 -8.85
C CYS A 59 -0.66 4.32 -9.91
N VAL A 60 0.02 3.88 -10.97
CA VAL A 60 0.63 4.75 -12.00
C VAL A 60 0.07 4.52 -13.41
N PHE A 61 -0.51 3.35 -13.69
CA PHE A 61 -1.09 2.97 -14.98
C PHE A 61 -2.52 2.46 -14.83
N ASN A 62 -3.37 2.66 -15.85
CA ASN A 62 -4.73 2.09 -15.95
C ASN A 62 -5.55 2.18 -14.64
N ARG A 63 -5.55 3.38 -14.05
CA ARG A 63 -5.97 3.63 -12.67
C ARG A 63 -7.48 3.44 -12.41
N GLY A 64 -8.30 3.37 -13.46
CA GLY A 64 -9.75 3.18 -13.38
C GLY A 64 -10.22 1.72 -13.34
N ALA A 65 -9.32 0.75 -13.18
CA ALA A 65 -9.63 -0.68 -13.13
C ALA A 65 -9.39 -1.32 -11.73
N GLN A 66 -9.27 -0.50 -10.69
CA GLN A 66 -9.15 -0.93 -9.29
C GLN A 66 -10.51 -1.08 -8.62
#